data_AF-A0A0S8GK47-F1
#
_entry.id   AF-A0A0S8GK47-F1
#
_cell.length_a   1.000
_cell.length_b   1.000
_cell.length_c   1.000
_cell.angle_alpha   90.00
_cell.angle_beta   90.00
_cell.angle_gamma   90.00
#
_symmetry.space_group_name_H-M   'P 1'
#
loop_
_entity.id
_entity.type
_entity.pdbx_description
1 polymer ?
#
loop_
_entity_poly.entity_id
_entity_poly.type
_entity_poly.pdbx_seq_one_letter_code
_entity_poly.pdbx_strand_id
1 'polypeptide(L)'
;MKDKIRGEGITFDDVLLVPGRSDFLPNEADTRTQLTKNISINVPLVSSPMDTVTESALAIALAQEGGIGIVHKNLTIEDQVREVDKVKRSENGVILDPVTLGPREKVSQARELMTKHNISGVPIVNDTKLVGILTRRDLKFLEDY
;
A
#
# COMPACT_ATOMS: atom_id res chain seq x y z
N MET A 1 -40.62 -14.77 31.65
CA MET A 1 -39.61 -15.51 30.86
C MET A 1 -39.79 -15.40 29.35
N LYS A 2 -40.84 -14.73 28.83
CA LYS A 2 -41.13 -14.61 27.39
C LYS A 2 -40.35 -13.52 26.62
N ASP A 3 -39.53 -12.69 27.29
CA ASP A 3 -38.83 -11.55 26.66
C ASP A 3 -37.35 -11.78 26.31
N LYS A 4 -36.87 -13.03 26.33
CA LYS A 4 -35.43 -13.32 26.07
C LYS A 4 -35.07 -13.54 24.59
N ILE A 5 -36.03 -13.95 23.74
CA ILE A 5 -35.77 -14.22 22.32
C ILE A 5 -36.41 -13.11 21.49
N ARG A 6 -35.58 -12.32 20.80
CA ARG A 6 -36.00 -11.14 20.01
C ARG A 6 -36.32 -11.44 18.55
N GLY A 7 -35.88 -12.58 18.03
CA GLY A 7 -36.08 -12.98 16.64
C GLY A 7 -35.16 -14.11 16.24
N GLU A 8 -35.25 -14.49 14.97
CA GLU A 8 -34.43 -15.50 14.31
C GLU A 8 -33.30 -14.81 13.53
N GLY A 9 -32.09 -15.37 13.59
CA GLY A 9 -30.93 -14.89 12.85
C GLY A 9 -30.62 -15.85 11.71
N ILE A 10 -30.20 -15.32 10.56
CA ILE A 10 -29.86 -16.07 9.36
C ILE A 10 -28.37 -15.84 9.05
N THR A 11 -27.65 -16.91 8.71
CA THR A 11 -26.25 -16.88 8.25
C THR A 11 -26.14 -17.27 6.77
N PHE A 12 -24.92 -17.29 6.22
CA PHE A 12 -24.66 -17.57 4.80
C PHE A 12 -25.21 -18.93 4.35
N ASP A 13 -25.04 -19.98 5.16
CA ASP A 13 -25.43 -21.35 4.80
C ASP A 13 -26.95 -21.60 4.88
N ASP A 14 -27.72 -20.66 5.42
CA ASP A 14 -29.16 -20.79 5.57
C ASP A 14 -29.93 -20.37 4.30
N VAL A 15 -29.26 -19.74 3.33
CA VAL A 15 -29.91 -19.10 2.17
C VAL A 15 -29.19 -19.35 0.85
N LEU A 16 -29.96 -19.23 -0.23
CA LEU A 16 -29.45 -19.25 -1.61
C LEU A 16 -29.98 -18.04 -2.38
N LEU A 17 -29.21 -17.56 -3.34
CA LEU A 17 -29.68 -16.55 -4.29
C LEU A 17 -30.59 -17.22 -5.33
N VAL A 18 -31.80 -16.68 -5.50
CA VAL A 18 -32.72 -17.12 -6.55
C VAL A 18 -32.27 -16.53 -7.89
N PRO A 19 -32.03 -17.35 -8.94
CA PRO A 19 -31.64 -16.83 -10.24
C PRO A 19 -32.69 -15.89 -10.84
N GLY A 20 -32.22 -14.81 -11.47
CA GLY A 20 -33.03 -13.88 -12.26
C GLY A 20 -32.57 -13.84 -13.71
N ARG A 21 -33.36 -13.21 -14.58
CA ARG A 21 -32.93 -12.92 -15.95
C ARG A 21 -31.77 -11.92 -15.93
N SER A 22 -30.73 -12.18 -16.72
CA SER A 22 -29.60 -11.27 -16.95
C SER A 22 -29.54 -10.91 -18.44
N ASP A 23 -29.22 -9.65 -18.73
CA ASP A 23 -28.96 -9.15 -20.08
C ASP A 23 -27.46 -8.77 -20.27
N PHE A 24 -26.58 -9.18 -19.35
CA PHE A 24 -25.13 -8.98 -19.41
C PHE A 24 -24.35 -10.26 -19.05
N LEU A 25 -23.10 -10.33 -19.50
CA LEU A 25 -22.18 -11.43 -19.23
C LEU A 25 -21.40 -11.20 -17.91
N PRO A 26 -20.97 -12.25 -17.19
CA PRO A 26 -20.29 -12.09 -15.91
C PRO A 26 -19.04 -11.17 -15.91
N ASN A 27 -18.30 -11.11 -17.02
CA ASN A 27 -17.12 -10.25 -17.17
C ASN A 27 -17.46 -8.77 -17.45
N GLU A 28 -18.73 -8.45 -17.69
CA GLU A 28 -19.25 -7.09 -17.87
C GLU A 28 -19.80 -6.52 -16.54
N ALA A 29 -19.83 -7.33 -15.48
CA ALA A 29 -20.28 -6.91 -14.16
C ALA A 29 -19.34 -5.85 -13.57
N ASP A 30 -19.90 -4.69 -13.20
CA ASP A 30 -19.16 -3.67 -12.47
C ASP A 30 -19.10 -4.02 -10.97
N THR A 31 -17.91 -4.33 -10.48
CA THR A 31 -17.66 -4.71 -9.08
C THR A 31 -17.19 -3.54 -8.21
N ARG A 32 -17.08 -2.34 -8.78
CA ARG A 32 -16.64 -1.16 -8.03
C ARG A 32 -17.63 -0.82 -6.92
N THR A 33 -17.13 -0.43 -5.75
CA THR A 33 -17.97 -0.10 -4.59
C THR A 33 -17.39 1.04 -3.76
N GLN A 34 -18.23 1.61 -2.91
CA GLN A 34 -17.89 2.70 -2.01
C GLN A 34 -17.65 2.15 -0.60
N LEU A 35 -16.40 2.15 -0.13
CA LEU A 35 -16.06 1.69 1.21
C LEU A 35 -16.41 2.73 2.28
N THR A 36 -16.08 4.00 2.01
CA THR A 36 -16.41 5.14 2.89
C THR A 36 -16.93 6.30 2.03
N LYS A 37 -17.46 7.37 2.64
CA LYS A 37 -17.91 8.57 1.92
C LYS A 37 -16.89 9.14 0.92
N ASN A 38 -15.59 8.92 1.17
CA ASN A 38 -14.50 9.50 0.39
C ASN A 38 -13.58 8.44 -0.27
N ILE A 39 -13.84 7.15 -0.08
CA ILE A 39 -12.95 6.07 -0.56
C ILE A 39 -13.78 5.07 -1.37
N SER A 40 -13.52 5.02 -2.68
CA SER A 40 -14.02 4.01 -3.61
C SER A 40 -12.93 2.95 -3.85
N ILE A 41 -13.34 1.70 -4.03
CA ILE A 41 -12.47 0.58 -4.39
C ILE A 41 -13.00 -0.10 -5.65
N ASN A 42 -12.11 -0.71 -6.42
CA ASN A 42 -12.48 -1.32 -7.70
C ASN A 42 -13.09 -2.71 -7.55
N VAL A 43 -12.77 -3.41 -6.46
CA VAL A 43 -13.28 -4.74 -6.13
C VAL A 43 -13.70 -4.72 -4.66
N PRO A 44 -14.82 -5.35 -4.24
CA PRO A 44 -15.35 -5.27 -2.89
C PRO A 44 -14.60 -6.20 -1.92
N LEU A 45 -13.26 -6.15 -1.94
CA LEU A 45 -12.38 -6.96 -1.11
C LEU A 45 -11.53 -6.07 -0.20
N VAL A 46 -11.60 -6.37 1.10
CA VAL A 46 -10.88 -5.68 2.17
C VAL A 46 -10.15 -6.72 3.01
N SER A 47 -8.86 -6.54 3.23
CA SER A 47 -8.13 -7.46 4.12
C SER A 47 -8.33 -7.10 5.60
N SER A 48 -8.36 -8.13 6.44
CA SER A 48 -8.54 -7.97 7.89
C SER A 48 -7.32 -7.31 8.54
N PRO A 49 -7.49 -6.38 9.52
CA PRO A 49 -6.40 -5.75 10.25
C PRO A 49 -5.80 -6.66 11.33
N MET A 50 -5.27 -7.81 10.90
CA MET A 50 -4.63 -8.82 11.76
C MET A 50 -3.14 -8.93 11.43
N ASP A 51 -2.32 -9.17 12.46
CA ASP A 51 -0.86 -9.33 12.33
C ASP A 51 -0.45 -10.50 11.44
N THR A 52 -1.25 -11.56 11.44
CA THR A 52 -1.04 -12.72 10.57
C THR A 52 -1.56 -12.54 9.15
N VAL A 53 -2.21 -11.40 8.85
CA VAL A 53 -2.88 -11.17 7.57
C VAL A 53 -2.29 -9.98 6.83
N THR A 54 -2.31 -8.78 7.43
CA THR A 54 -2.10 -7.54 6.67
C THR A 54 -0.98 -6.67 7.23
N GLU A 55 0.18 -6.74 6.57
CA GLU A 55 1.24 -5.73 6.59
C GLU A 55 1.35 -5.07 5.19
N SER A 56 2.39 -4.27 4.94
CA SER A 56 2.58 -3.54 3.68
C SER A 56 2.55 -4.44 2.44
N ALA A 57 3.11 -5.65 2.51
CA ALA A 57 3.17 -6.56 1.38
C ALA A 57 1.77 -6.92 0.84
N LEU A 58 0.86 -7.37 1.71
CA LEU A 58 -0.52 -7.68 1.31
C LEU A 58 -1.30 -6.41 0.94
N ALA A 59 -1.10 -5.32 1.68
CA ALA A 59 -1.80 -4.07 1.39
C ALA A 59 -1.44 -3.50 0.01
N ILE A 60 -0.19 -3.61 -0.42
CA ILE A 60 0.26 -3.25 -1.77
C ILE A 60 -0.39 -4.17 -2.81
N ALA A 61 -0.25 -5.49 -2.65
CA ALA A 61 -0.76 -6.46 -3.61
C ALA A 61 -2.29 -6.32 -3.80
N LEU A 62 -3.04 -6.23 -2.69
CA LEU A 62 -4.49 -6.10 -2.76
C LEU A 62 -4.93 -4.77 -3.38
N ALA A 63 -4.18 -3.68 -3.13
CA ALA A 63 -4.46 -2.39 -3.78
C ALA A 63 -4.20 -2.43 -5.29
N GLN A 64 -3.17 -3.16 -5.75
CA GLN A 64 -2.89 -3.36 -7.18
C GLN A 64 -3.99 -4.16 -7.87
N GLU A 65 -4.60 -5.12 -7.17
CA GLU A 65 -5.79 -5.87 -7.63
C GLU A 65 -7.11 -5.06 -7.48
N GLY A 66 -7.04 -3.81 -7.01
CA GLY A 66 -8.18 -2.91 -6.90
C GLY A 66 -8.98 -3.00 -5.60
N GLY A 67 -8.54 -3.80 -4.64
CA GLY A 67 -9.07 -3.84 -3.27
C GLY A 67 -8.37 -2.85 -2.34
N ILE A 68 -8.45 -3.10 -1.03
CA ILE A 68 -7.76 -2.28 -0.02
C ILE A 68 -7.31 -3.11 1.19
N GLY A 69 -6.06 -2.89 1.62
CA GLY A 69 -5.53 -3.52 2.82
C GLY A 69 -5.57 -2.60 4.04
N ILE A 70 -5.97 -3.14 5.19
CA ILE A 70 -5.93 -2.42 6.48
C ILE A 70 -4.78 -2.96 7.32
N VAL A 71 -3.73 -2.17 7.52
CA VAL A 71 -2.57 -2.57 8.33
C VAL A 71 -3.00 -2.74 9.80
N HIS A 72 -2.64 -3.88 10.39
CA HIS A 72 -2.94 -4.17 11.79
C HIS A 72 -2.25 -3.20 12.77
N LYS A 73 -2.67 -3.22 14.04
CA LYS A 73 -2.14 -2.34 15.10
C LYS A 73 -1.23 -3.04 16.12
N ASN A 74 -0.86 -4.29 15.87
CA ASN A 74 0.05 -5.05 16.75
C ASN A 74 1.51 -4.69 16.43
N LEU A 75 1.80 -3.40 16.40
CA LEU A 75 3.07 -2.77 16.06
C LEU A 75 3.25 -1.55 16.97
N THR A 76 4.49 -1.06 17.06
CA THR A 76 4.70 0.31 17.57
C THR A 76 4.07 1.31 16.59
N ILE A 77 3.79 2.53 17.06
CA ILE A 77 3.25 3.58 16.18
C ILE A 77 4.24 3.85 15.04
N GLU A 78 5.53 3.88 15.36
CA GLU A 78 6.61 4.11 14.42
C GLU A 78 6.66 3.03 13.33
N ASP A 79 6.50 1.75 13.71
CA ASP A 79 6.54 0.64 12.75
C ASP A 79 5.27 0.61 11.89
N GLN A 80 4.09 0.87 12.46
CA GLN A 80 2.86 0.97 11.68
C GLN A 80 2.94 2.11 10.65
N VAL A 81 3.51 3.26 11.02
CA VAL A 81 3.75 4.37 10.09
C VAL A 81 4.68 3.94 8.95
N ARG A 82 5.73 3.17 9.24
CA ARG A 82 6.63 2.64 8.18
C ARG A 82 5.89 1.70 7.23
N GLU A 83 5.03 0.82 7.74
CA GLU A 83 4.21 -0.06 6.89
C GLU A 83 3.31 0.74 5.96
N VAL A 84 2.63 1.78 6.47
CA VAL A 84 1.79 2.66 5.65
C VAL A 84 2.63 3.43 4.62
N ASP A 85 3.79 3.98 5.02
CA ASP A 85 4.68 4.72 4.14
C ASP A 85 5.20 3.86 2.97
N LYS A 86 5.54 2.59 3.24
CA LYS A 86 5.89 1.60 2.18
C LYS A 86 4.76 1.46 1.16
N VAL A 87 3.51 1.29 1.62
CA VAL A 87 2.34 1.15 0.72
C VAL A 87 2.16 2.41 -0.13
N LYS A 88 2.21 3.59 0.49
CA LYS A 88 2.00 4.86 -0.21
C LYS A 88 3.09 5.16 -1.23
N ARG A 89 4.31 4.64 -1.05
CA ARG A 89 5.45 4.83 -1.99
C ARG A 89 5.49 3.81 -3.13
N SER A 90 4.77 2.69 -3.03
CA SER A 90 4.89 1.57 -3.98
C SER A 90 4.55 1.93 -5.43
N GLU A 91 3.66 2.91 -5.66
CA GLU A 91 3.29 3.34 -7.03
C GLU A 91 3.20 4.87 -7.20
N ASN A 92 3.97 5.64 -6.42
CA ASN A 92 4.07 7.07 -6.70
C ASN A 92 4.93 7.31 -7.95
N GLY A 93 4.28 7.51 -9.11
CA GLY A 93 4.93 7.97 -10.34
C GLY A 93 5.61 9.35 -10.20
N VAL A 94 5.27 10.13 -9.16
CA VAL A 94 5.95 11.36 -8.75
C VAL A 94 6.05 11.38 -7.22
N ILE A 95 7.27 11.47 -6.68
CA ILE A 95 7.53 11.56 -5.23
C ILE A 95 7.45 13.04 -4.82
N LEU A 96 6.49 13.41 -3.95
CA LEU A 96 6.23 14.80 -3.53
C LEU A 96 7.33 15.40 -2.64
N ASP A 97 8.09 14.56 -1.94
CA ASP A 97 9.29 14.94 -1.18
C ASP A 97 10.37 13.88 -1.37
N PRO A 98 11.16 13.94 -2.46
CA PRO A 98 12.22 12.97 -2.66
C PRO A 98 13.30 13.15 -1.60
N VAL A 99 13.84 12.05 -1.10
CA VAL A 99 15.01 12.13 -0.25
C VAL A 99 16.19 12.57 -1.11
N THR A 100 16.84 13.66 -0.73
CA THR A 100 17.91 14.31 -1.49
C THR A 100 19.22 14.30 -0.71
N LEU A 101 20.35 14.42 -1.41
CA LEU A 101 21.67 14.63 -0.79
C LEU A 101 22.35 15.87 -1.35
N GLY A 102 23.23 16.47 -0.55
CA GLY A 102 24.10 17.56 -0.95
C GLY A 102 25.27 17.09 -1.83
N PRO A 103 25.82 17.97 -2.68
CA PRO A 103 26.93 17.62 -3.59
C PRO A 103 28.26 17.31 -2.88
N ARG A 104 28.37 17.58 -1.57
CA ARG A 104 29.56 17.34 -0.75
C ARG A 104 29.41 16.16 0.22
N GLU A 105 28.26 15.51 0.22
CA GLU A 105 28.00 14.37 1.09
C GLU A 105 28.69 13.10 0.59
N LYS A 106 28.94 12.18 1.52
CA LYS A 106 29.69 10.95 1.20
C LYS A 106 28.81 9.98 0.43
N VAL A 107 29.44 9.26 -0.49
CA VAL A 107 28.78 8.19 -1.24
C VAL A 107 28.24 7.07 -0.32
N SER A 108 28.89 6.82 0.82
CA SER A 108 28.39 5.88 1.83
C SER A 108 27.01 6.26 2.36
N GLN A 109 26.75 7.56 2.57
CA GLN A 109 25.43 8.05 2.98
C GLN A 109 24.39 7.81 1.89
N ALA A 110 24.75 7.98 0.62
CA ALA A 110 23.87 7.65 -0.49
C ALA A 110 23.51 6.16 -0.55
N ARG A 111 24.47 5.25 -0.32
CA ARG A 111 24.22 3.81 -0.24
C ARG A 111 23.27 3.45 0.89
N GLU A 112 23.51 4.00 2.08
CA GLU A 112 22.65 3.76 3.25
C GLU A 112 21.22 4.23 2.98
N LEU A 113 21.07 5.41 2.39
CA LEU A 113 19.79 6.03 2.11
C LEU A 113 19.00 5.28 1.01
N MET A 114 19.69 4.86 -0.05
CA MET A 114 19.10 4.00 -1.09
C MET A 114 18.63 2.66 -0.53
N THR A 115 19.39 2.06 0.39
CA THR A 115 19.06 0.77 1.01
C THR A 115 17.87 0.92 1.96
N LYS A 116 17.92 1.91 2.85
CA LYS A 116 16.89 2.19 3.86
C LYS A 116 15.53 2.49 3.25
N HIS A 117 15.50 3.25 2.15
CA HIS A 117 14.26 3.63 1.47
C HIS A 117 13.92 2.76 0.26
N ASN A 118 14.73 1.74 -0.04
CA ASN A 118 14.60 0.86 -1.20
C ASN A 118 14.47 1.61 -2.55
N ILE A 119 15.20 2.72 -2.70
CA ILE A 119 15.18 3.55 -3.92
C ILE A 119 16.39 3.25 -4.82
N SER A 120 16.27 3.52 -6.12
CA SER A 120 17.32 3.24 -7.13
C SER A 120 18.16 4.45 -7.49
N GLY A 121 17.72 5.66 -7.11
CA GLY A 121 18.42 6.90 -7.35
C GLY A 121 18.07 7.95 -6.30
N VAL A 122 19.01 8.87 -6.08
CA VAL A 122 18.92 9.96 -5.11
C VAL A 122 19.22 11.27 -5.86
N PRO A 123 18.27 12.22 -5.89
CA PRO A 123 18.54 13.55 -6.41
C PRO A 123 19.60 14.28 -5.58
N ILE A 124 20.56 14.92 -6.26
CA ILE A 124 21.59 15.74 -5.63
C ILE A 124 21.18 17.20 -5.75
N VAL A 125 21.04 17.88 -4.61
CA VAL A 125 20.50 19.24 -4.51
C VAL A 125 21.54 20.12 -3.83
N ASN A 126 21.78 21.31 -4.40
CA ASN A 126 22.52 22.37 -3.75
C ASN A 126 21.54 23.46 -3.35
N ASP A 127 21.31 23.63 -2.05
CA ASP A 127 20.23 24.43 -1.47
C ASP A 127 18.85 24.01 -1.99
N THR A 128 18.30 24.72 -2.98
CA THR A 128 17.01 24.42 -3.62
C THR A 128 17.14 23.99 -5.07
N LYS A 129 18.37 23.97 -5.61
CA LYS A 129 18.62 23.69 -7.03
C LYS A 129 19.05 22.24 -7.21
N LEU A 130 18.30 21.50 -8.03
CA LEU A 130 18.73 20.18 -8.52
C LEU A 130 20.00 20.35 -9.35
N VAL A 131 21.08 19.70 -8.91
CA VAL A 131 22.39 19.75 -9.59
C VAL A 131 22.77 18.40 -10.22
N GLY A 132 22.06 17.31 -9.89
CA GLY A 132 22.28 16.01 -10.52
C GLY A 132 21.43 14.90 -9.91
N ILE A 133 21.73 13.66 -10.31
CA ILE A 133 21.16 12.44 -9.76
C ILE A 133 22.27 11.41 -9.60
N LEU A 134 22.26 10.70 -8.48
CA LEU A 134 23.16 9.57 -8.21
C LEU A 134 22.33 8.29 -8.20
N THR A 135 22.71 7.29 -8.98
CA THR A 135 21.96 6.03 -9.14
C THR A 135 22.75 4.83 -8.65
N ARG A 136 22.07 3.70 -8.41
CA ARG A 136 22.72 2.41 -8.10
C ARG A 136 23.78 1.98 -9.12
N ARG A 137 23.65 2.40 -10.38
CA ARG A 137 24.63 2.08 -11.44
C ARG A 137 25.93 2.85 -11.25
N ASP A 138 25.85 4.11 -10.81
CA ASP A 138 27.02 4.96 -10.57
C ASP A 138 27.86 4.44 -9.39
N LEU A 139 27.20 3.76 -8.45
CA LEU A 139 27.82 3.17 -7.26
C LEU A 139 28.47 1.81 -7.51
N LYS A 140 28.21 1.16 -8.65
CA LYS A 140 28.63 -0.22 -8.92
C LYS A 140 30.16 -0.38 -8.99
N PHE A 141 30.88 0.69 -9.34
CA PHE A 141 32.32 0.66 -9.59
C PHE A 141 33.16 1.24 -8.44
N LEU A 142 32.53 1.60 -7.33
CA LEU A 142 33.25 2.06 -6.15
C LEU A 142 33.61 0.84 -5.31
N GLU A 143 34.89 0.46 -5.36
CA GLU A 143 35.47 -0.56 -4.47
C GLU A 143 35.56 0.01 -3.04
N ASP A 144 35.10 -0.77 -2.06
CA ASP A 144 35.14 -0.41 -0.64
C ASP A 144 36.60 -0.26 -0.18
N TYR A 145 37.04 0.97 0.12
CA TYR A 145 38.24 1.27 0.92
C TYR A 145 37.83 1.82 2.29
#